data_AF-A0A930GWF6-F1
#
_entry.id   AF-A0A930GWF6-F1
#
_cell.length_a   1.000
_cell.length_b   1.000
_cell.length_c   1.000
_cell.angle_alpha   90.00
_cell.angle_beta   90.00
_cell.angle_gamma   90.00
#
_symmetry.space_group_name_H-M   'P 1'
#
loop_
_entity.id
_entity.type
_entity.pdbx_description
1 polymer ?
#
loop_
_entity_poly.entity_id
_entity_poly.type
_entity_poly.pdbx_seq_one_letter_code
_entity_poly.pdbx_strand_id
1 'polypeptide(L)'
;LSELPFVLAPKDSTERSVAEMAFEDAGIDPYVPMDVEGIHYQMALVESSDYCSFIGSNNRAHVPDSIRLIPCKTHPKMNAVAVYRKDKPLTKALLELIALAEEYWSSFSEEELF
;
A
#
# COMPACT_ATOMS: atom_id res chain seq x y z
N LEU A 1 -16.37 -7.42 4.17
CA LEU A 1 -15.08 -8.11 4.25
C LEU A 1 -14.69 -8.47 5.68
N SER A 2 -15.17 -7.75 6.71
CA SER A 2 -14.85 -8.02 8.13
C SER A 2 -15.07 -9.46 8.60
N GLU A 3 -16.04 -10.17 8.01
CA GLU A 3 -16.34 -11.57 8.35
C GLU A 3 -15.39 -12.60 7.71
N LEU A 4 -14.51 -12.18 6.79
CA LEU A 4 -13.59 -13.08 6.10
C LEU A 4 -12.19 -13.00 6.74
N PRO A 5 -11.44 -14.13 6.79
CA PRO A 5 -10.05 -14.10 7.19
C PRO A 5 -9.21 -13.25 6.23
N PHE A 6 -8.36 -12.38 6.78
CA PHE A 6 -7.43 -11.56 6.02
C PHE A 6 -6.05 -12.20 5.97
N VAL A 7 -5.53 -12.47 4.77
CA VAL A 7 -4.11 -12.74 4.57
C VAL A 7 -3.43 -11.42 4.21
N LEU A 8 -2.40 -11.04 4.95
CA LEU A 8 -1.78 -9.71 4.83
C LEU A 8 -0.28 -9.83 4.61
N ALA A 9 0.32 -8.77 4.08
CA ALA A 9 1.77 -8.63 3.96
C ALA A 9 2.46 -8.73 5.34
N PRO A 10 3.81 -8.89 5.39
CA PRO A 10 4.57 -9.01 6.64
C PRO A 10 4.30 -7.84 7.59
N LYS A 11 4.38 -8.10 8.90
CA LYS A 11 4.00 -7.13 9.95
C LYS A 11 4.73 -5.79 9.88
N ASP A 12 5.97 -5.81 9.42
CA ASP A 12 6.85 -4.65 9.28
C ASP A 12 6.76 -3.98 7.90
N SER A 13 5.88 -4.45 7.02
CA SER A 13 5.69 -3.86 5.70
C SER A 13 4.82 -2.60 5.74
N THR A 14 5.09 -1.70 4.79
CA THR A 14 4.26 -0.50 4.61
C THR A 14 2.83 -0.85 4.23
N GLU A 15 2.61 -1.88 3.39
CA GLU A 15 1.27 -2.36 3.04
C GLU A 15 0.49 -2.82 4.27
N ARG A 16 1.15 -3.53 5.19
CA ARG A 16 0.52 -3.93 6.45
C ARG A 16 0.12 -2.73 7.29
N SER A 17 1.03 -1.77 7.48
CA SER A 17 0.76 -0.56 8.26
C SER A 17 -0.46 0.19 7.71
N VAL A 18 -0.56 0.28 6.38
CA VAL A 18 -1.68 0.92 5.69
C VAL A 18 -3.00 0.16 5.88
N ALA A 19 -2.97 -1.18 5.81
CA ALA A 19 -4.15 -2.00 6.07
C ALA A 19 -4.62 -1.88 7.54
N GLU A 20 -3.69 -1.90 8.50
CA GLU A 20 -3.99 -1.76 9.93
C GLU A 20 -4.60 -0.39 10.26
N MET A 21 -4.08 0.70 9.70
CA MET A 21 -4.71 2.03 9.82
C MET A 21 -6.15 2.02 9.28
N ALA A 22 -6.41 1.35 8.16
CA ALA A 22 -7.75 1.24 7.60
C ALA A 22 -8.70 0.41 8.47
N PHE A 23 -8.20 -0.64 9.14
CA PHE A 23 -8.98 -1.42 10.10
C PHE A 23 -9.30 -0.61 11.36
N GLU A 24 -8.31 0.12 11.89
CA GLU A 24 -8.47 0.99 13.06
C GLU A 24 -9.50 2.11 12.79
N ASP A 25 -9.37 2.82 11.66
CA ASP A 25 -10.30 3.87 11.25
C ASP A 25 -11.75 3.35 11.09
N ALA A 26 -11.88 2.09 10.68
CA ALA A 26 -13.18 1.43 10.51
C ALA A 26 -13.73 0.82 11.81
N GLY A 27 -12.94 0.78 12.90
CA GLY A 27 -13.29 0.10 14.15
C GLY A 27 -13.43 -1.42 14.00
N ILE A 28 -12.65 -2.02 13.10
CA ILE A 28 -12.67 -3.46 12.78
C ILE A 28 -11.43 -4.13 13.38
N ASP A 29 -11.62 -5.26 14.05
CA ASP A 29 -10.53 -6.17 14.46
C ASP A 29 -10.57 -7.43 13.56
N PRO A 30 -9.80 -7.49 12.46
CA PRO A 30 -9.89 -8.57 11.49
C PRO A 30 -9.19 -9.84 11.99
N TYR A 31 -9.74 -11.00 11.64
CA TYR A 31 -9.03 -12.26 11.84
C TYR A 31 -7.90 -12.42 10.80
N VAL A 32 -6.65 -12.43 11.26
CA VAL A 32 -5.46 -12.59 10.42
C VAL A 32 -4.74 -13.89 10.78
N PRO A 33 -4.98 -15.00 10.05
CA PRO A 33 -4.41 -16.30 10.39
C PRO A 33 -2.91 -16.41 10.08
N MET A 34 -2.38 -15.59 9.17
CA MET A 34 -0.98 -15.62 8.77
C MET A 34 -0.53 -14.33 8.09
N ASP A 35 0.77 -14.08 8.19
CA ASP A 35 1.49 -13.05 7.44
C ASP A 35 2.12 -13.71 6.19
N VAL A 36 2.02 -13.05 5.04
CA VAL A 36 2.37 -13.63 3.73
C VAL A 36 3.41 -12.77 3.04
N GLU A 37 4.53 -13.38 2.67
CA GLU A 37 5.59 -12.72 1.91
C GLU A 37 5.40 -12.94 0.40
N GLY A 38 5.22 -11.85 -0.34
CA GLY A 38 5.15 -11.85 -1.80
C GLY A 38 3.73 -11.92 -2.37
N ILE A 39 3.47 -11.06 -3.35
CA ILE A 39 2.14 -10.86 -3.96
C ILE A 39 1.57 -12.13 -4.60
N HIS A 40 2.39 -12.96 -5.24
CA HIS A 40 1.91 -14.17 -5.92
C HIS A 40 1.34 -15.20 -4.96
N TYR A 41 1.99 -15.42 -3.81
CA TYR A 41 1.52 -16.38 -2.82
C TYR A 41 0.26 -15.86 -2.12
N GLN A 42 0.21 -14.56 -1.82
CA GLN A 42 -0.97 -13.88 -1.29
C GLN A 42 -2.19 -14.03 -2.23
N MET A 43 -2.03 -13.85 -3.54
CA MET A 43 -3.11 -14.04 -4.51
C MET A 43 -3.53 -15.51 -4.65
N ALA A 44 -2.58 -16.45 -4.59
CA ALA A 44 -2.92 -17.88 -4.62
C ALA A 44 -3.77 -18.30 -3.40
N LEU A 45 -3.54 -17.72 -2.22
CA LEU A 45 -4.37 -17.94 -1.03
C LEU A 45 -5.77 -17.34 -1.21
N VAL A 46 -5.87 -16.11 -1.70
CA VAL A 46 -7.17 -15.46 -1.98
C VAL A 46 -7.97 -16.24 -3.04
N GLU A 47 -7.31 -16.80 -4.05
CA GLU A 47 -7.98 -17.57 -5.11
C GLU A 47 -8.45 -18.96 -4.65
N SER A 48 -7.75 -19.57 -3.68
CA SER A 48 -7.97 -20.97 -3.29
C SER A 48 -8.96 -21.19 -2.14
N SER A 49 -9.36 -20.14 -1.43
CA SER A 49 -10.22 -20.25 -0.23
C SER A 49 -11.00 -18.96 0.04
N ASP A 50 -11.71 -18.90 1.16
CA ASP A 50 -12.50 -17.74 1.60
C ASP A 50 -11.62 -16.64 2.23
N TYR A 51 -10.39 -16.46 1.74
CA TYR A 51 -9.50 -15.39 2.18
C TYR A 51 -9.79 -14.09 1.43
N CYS A 52 -9.55 -12.97 2.12
CA CYS A 52 -9.48 -11.67 1.49
C CYS A 52 -8.19 -10.95 1.87
N SER A 53 -7.89 -9.85 1.20
CA SER A 53 -6.61 -9.19 1.37
C SER A 53 -6.62 -7.71 1.00
N PHE A 54 -5.61 -6.99 1.47
CA PHE A 54 -5.24 -5.64 1.05
C PHE A 54 -3.95 -5.70 0.25
N ILE A 55 -3.93 -5.04 -0.92
CA ILE A 55 -2.76 -4.91 -1.78
C ILE A 55 -2.63 -3.46 -2.26
N GLY A 56 -1.40 -3.01 -2.52
CA GLY A 56 -1.15 -1.78 -3.24
C GLY A 56 -1.66 -1.84 -4.68
N SER A 57 -2.13 -0.71 -5.21
CA SER A 57 -2.67 -0.62 -6.57
C SER A 57 -1.66 -1.03 -7.66
N ASN A 58 -0.36 -0.86 -7.38
CA ASN A 58 0.72 -1.25 -8.29
C ASN A 58 0.81 -2.78 -8.51
N ASN A 59 0.19 -3.57 -7.63
CA ASN A 59 0.14 -5.03 -7.75
C ASN A 59 -0.98 -5.54 -8.66
N ARG A 60 -1.79 -4.64 -9.27
CA ARG A 60 -2.94 -5.03 -10.13
C ARG A 60 -2.57 -6.00 -11.25
N ALA A 61 -1.38 -5.87 -11.83
CA ALA A 61 -0.90 -6.76 -12.89
C ALA A 61 -0.64 -8.21 -12.42
N HIS A 62 -0.58 -8.44 -11.10
CA HIS A 62 -0.33 -9.74 -10.49
C HIS A 62 -1.59 -10.40 -9.94
N VAL A 63 -2.75 -9.77 -10.13
CA VAL A 63 -4.05 -10.27 -9.65
C VAL A 63 -4.68 -11.14 -10.72
N PRO A 64 -5.01 -12.41 -10.43
CA PRO A 64 -5.74 -13.29 -11.35
C PRO A 64 -7.12 -12.75 -11.72
N ASP A 65 -7.61 -13.06 -12.93
CA ASP A 65 -8.93 -12.63 -13.43
C ASP A 65 -10.11 -13.16 -12.59
N SER A 66 -9.89 -14.25 -11.84
CA SER A 66 -10.84 -14.85 -10.90
C SER A 66 -11.07 -13.97 -9.65
N ILE A 67 -10.15 -13.05 -9.34
CA ILE A 67 -10.17 -12.23 -8.14
C ILE A 67 -10.75 -10.85 -8.46
N ARG A 68 -11.81 -10.49 -7.73
CA ARG A 68 -12.43 -9.16 -7.84
C ARG A 68 -11.67 -8.14 -6.99
N LEU A 69 -11.18 -7.08 -7.64
CA LEU A 69 -10.62 -5.91 -6.96
C LEU A 69 -11.73 -4.93 -6.56
N ILE A 70 -11.73 -4.51 -5.30
CA ILE A 70 -12.65 -3.50 -4.78
C ILE A 70 -11.82 -2.27 -4.38
N PRO A 71 -11.93 -1.13 -5.09
CA PRO A 71 -11.22 0.07 -4.71
C PRO A 71 -11.75 0.61 -3.38
N CYS A 72 -10.85 1.04 -2.50
CA CYS A 72 -11.24 1.67 -1.24
C CYS A 72 -11.76 3.09 -1.49
N LYS A 73 -12.92 3.44 -0.94
CA LYS A 73 -13.54 4.77 -1.12
C LYS A 73 -12.64 5.90 -0.63
N THR A 74 -11.98 5.68 0.50
CA THR A 74 -10.91 6.50 1.04
C THR A 74 -9.62 5.73 0.80
N HIS A 75 -9.09 5.75 -0.43
CA HIS A 75 -7.82 5.10 -0.75
C HIS A 75 -6.81 5.42 0.37
N PRO A 76 -6.39 4.43 1.18
CA PRO A 76 -5.34 4.66 2.14
C PRO A 76 -4.10 5.05 1.34
N LYS A 77 -3.84 6.35 1.22
CA LYS A 77 -2.78 6.87 0.37
C LYS A 77 -1.49 6.83 1.17
N MET A 78 -0.52 6.09 0.67
CA MET A 78 0.86 6.24 1.11
C MET A 78 1.39 7.55 0.52
N ASN A 79 1.44 8.60 1.34
CA ASN A 79 2.10 9.85 0.96
C ASN A 79 3.61 9.67 1.13
N ALA A 80 4.34 9.57 0.04
CA ALA A 80 5.80 9.55 0.09
C ALA A 80 6.33 10.91 0.53
N VAL A 81 7.30 10.92 1.43
CA VAL A 81 8.02 12.12 1.85
C VAL A 81 9.52 11.87 1.74
N ALA A 82 10.26 12.84 1.20
CA ALA A 82 11.72 12.81 1.24
C ALA A 82 12.19 13.14 2.67
N VAL A 83 13.10 12.32 3.22
CA VAL A 83 13.63 12.50 4.58
C VAL A 83 15.15 12.59 4.56
N TYR A 84 15.70 13.47 5.40
CA TYR A 84 17.15 13.62 5.59
C TYR A 84 17.49 13.91 7.07
N ARG A 85 18.74 13.65 7.46
CA ARG A 85 19.21 13.92 8.83
C ARG A 85 19.41 15.42 9.01
N LYS A 86 18.72 16.03 9.98
CA LYS A 86 18.72 17.49 10.21
C LYS A 86 20.11 18.11 10.46
N ASP A 87 21.03 17.34 11.03
CA ASP A 87 22.39 17.75 11.37
C ASP A 87 23.42 17.51 10.23
N LYS A 88 22.99 16.95 9.08
CA LYS A 88 23.86 16.82 7.90
C LYS A 88 23.70 18.04 6.98
N PRO A 89 24.81 18.63 6.51
CA PRO A 89 24.72 19.70 5.53
C PRO A 89 24.14 19.13 4.22
N LEU A 90 23.15 19.83 3.67
CA LEU A 90 22.64 19.55 2.34
C LEU A 90 23.70 19.96 1.32
N THR A 91 24.18 19.00 0.53
CA THR A 91 25.06 19.29 -0.59
C THR A 91 24.25 19.89 -1.74
N LYS A 92 24.91 20.60 -2.66
CA LYS A 92 24.25 21.12 -3.86
C LYS A 92 23.55 20.01 -4.67
N ALA A 93 24.21 18.87 -4.83
CA ALA A 93 23.64 17.71 -5.53
C ALA A 93 22.38 17.15 -4.84
N LEU A 94 22.32 17.17 -3.50
CA LEU A 94 21.15 16.71 -2.76
C LEU A 94 19.98 17.69 -2.88
N LEU A 95 20.25 18.99 -2.88
CA LEU A 95 19.24 20.03 -3.14
C LEU A 95 18.66 19.90 -4.56
N GLU A 96 19.51 19.65 -5.55
CA GLU A 96 19.08 19.42 -6.94
C GLU A 96 18.21 18.15 -7.05
N LEU A 97 18.58 17.07 -6.35
CA LEU A 97 17.78 15.84 -6.32
C LEU A 97 16.41 16.06 -5.66
N ILE A 98 16.35 16.80 -4.55
CA ILE A 98 15.09 17.14 -3.88
C ILE A 98 14.20 17.97 -4.80
N ALA A 99 14.75 19.00 -5.45
CA ALA A 99 14.00 19.85 -6.38
C ALA A 99 13.45 19.06 -7.57
N LEU A 100 14.24 18.12 -8.12
CA LEU A 100 13.80 17.25 -9.21
C LEU A 100 12.64 16.33 -8.78
N ALA A 101 12.72 15.78 -7.57
CA ALA A 101 11.66 14.94 -7.02
C ALA A 101 10.37 15.72 -6.76
N GLU A 102 10.49 16.95 -6.23
CA GLU A 102 9.36 17.88 -6.03
C GLU A 102 8.69 18.23 -7.37
N GLU A 103 9.45 18.57 -8.40
CA GLU A 103 8.93 18.85 -9.74
C GLU A 103 8.23 17.63 -10.34
N TYR A 104 8.87 16.46 -10.27
CA TYR A 104 8.30 15.21 -10.76
C TYR A 104 6.96 14.89 -10.08
N TRP A 105 6.89 14.91 -8.74
CA TRP A 105 5.65 14.57 -8.04
C TRP A 105 4.55 15.63 -8.18
N SER A 106 4.91 16.91 -8.32
CA SER A 106 3.95 17.98 -8.60
C SER A 106 3.33 17.84 -9.99
N SER A 107 4.00 17.17 -10.94
CA SER A 107 3.44 16.92 -12.27
C SER A 107 2.25 15.94 -12.27
N PHE A 108 2.03 15.20 -11.19
CA PHE A 108 0.89 14.27 -11.04
C PHE A 108 -0.29 14.88 -10.27
N SER A 109 -0.24 16.16 -9.89
CA SER A 109 -1.21 16.72 -8.93
C SER A 109 -2.52 17.27 -9.51
N GLU A 110 -2.79 17.19 -10.83
CA GLU A 110 -4.05 17.73 -11.38
C GLU A 110 -4.85 16.86 -12.37
N GLU A 111 -4.34 15.79 -12.98
CA GLU A 111 -5.14 15.00 -13.95
C GLU A 111 -4.84 13.50 -13.86
N GLU A 112 -5.66 12.76 -13.10
CA GLU A 112 -6.11 11.38 -13.39
C GLU A 112 -6.98 10.94 -12.21
N LEU A 113 -8.15 11.57 -12.08
CA LEU A 113 -9.24 11.06 -11.27
C LEU A 113 -10.08 10.12 -12.13
N PHE A 114 -10.33 8.93 -11.56
CA PHE A 114 -11.25 7.84 -11.96
C PHE A 114 -10.64 6.65 -12.72
#